data_AF-A0A1B6C664-F1
#
_entry.id   AF-A0A1B6C664-F1
#
_cell.length_a   1.000
_cell.length_b   1.000
_cell.length_c   1.000
_cell.angle_alpha   90.00
_cell.angle_beta   90.00
_cell.angle_gamma   90.00
#
_symmetry.space_group_name_H-M   'P 1'
#
loop_
_entity.id
_entity.type
_entity.pdbx_description
1 polymer ?
#
loop_
_entity_poly.entity_id
_entity_poly.type
_entity_poly.pdbx_seq_one_letter_code
_entity_poly.pdbx_strand_id
1 'polypeptide(L)'
;MAKRREVVCIHIGQAGGQIASACWELFCLEHMVRPDGILVQNSRSDESPDAFFCQISHGKMVPRAVLVDLEPSVIDEIRTGAYRQLFHPEQLITGKEDAANNFARGYYSVGCEMMPLVLDRIRKVVENCRSLQGFLIFRSFGGGTGSGFTAHLMHRLCQ
;
A
#
# COMPACT_ATOMS: atom_id res chain seq x y z
N MET A 1 -9.58 14.13 -23.50
CA MET A 1 -9.27 13.85 -22.08
C MET A 1 -8.39 12.62 -22.03
N ALA A 2 -7.16 12.72 -21.49
CA ALA A 2 -6.34 11.53 -21.26
C ALA A 2 -7.05 10.59 -20.27
N LYS A 3 -7.19 9.32 -20.62
CA LYS A 3 -7.80 8.30 -19.75
C LYS A 3 -6.90 8.15 -18.52
N ARG A 4 -7.36 8.56 -17.34
CA ARG A 4 -6.63 8.36 -16.08
C ARG A 4 -6.48 6.85 -15.86
N ARG A 5 -5.24 6.38 -15.76
CA ARG A 5 -4.88 4.97 -15.62
C ARG A 5 -4.36 4.79 -14.20
N GLU A 6 -5.22 4.35 -13.30
CA GLU A 6 -4.86 4.22 -11.88
C GLU A 6 -4.29 2.84 -11.56
N VAL A 7 -3.33 2.81 -10.65
CA VAL A 7 -2.67 1.59 -10.18
C VAL A 7 -2.73 1.58 -8.66
N VAL A 8 -2.93 0.40 -8.07
CA VAL A 8 -2.92 0.22 -6.61
C VAL A 8 -1.66 -0.54 -6.19
N CYS A 9 -0.87 0.04 -5.31
CA CYS A 9 0.33 -0.59 -4.75
C CYS A 9 -0.03 -1.40 -3.50
N ILE A 10 0.40 -2.66 -3.43
CA ILE A 10 0.20 -3.53 -2.27
C ILE A 10 1.57 -3.93 -1.74
N HIS A 11 1.90 -3.48 -0.54
CA HIS A 11 3.17 -3.75 0.11
C HIS A 11 2.97 -4.76 1.23
N ILE A 12 3.68 -5.89 1.18
CA ILE A 12 3.41 -7.04 2.04
C ILE A 12 4.68 -7.47 2.78
N GLY A 13 4.55 -7.54 4.10
CA GLY A 13 5.62 -7.92 5.03
C GLY A 13 6.71 -6.86 5.15
N GLN A 14 7.65 -7.10 6.07
CA GLN A 14 8.76 -6.20 6.38
C GLN A 14 9.47 -5.62 5.13
N ALA A 15 9.88 -6.48 4.19
CA ALA A 15 10.55 -6.03 2.98
C ALA A 15 9.65 -5.13 2.11
N GLY A 16 8.36 -5.49 1.97
CA GLY A 16 7.40 -4.69 1.23
C GLY A 16 7.17 -3.32 1.87
N GLY A 17 7.05 -3.28 3.20
CA GLY A 17 6.89 -2.06 3.99
C GLY A 17 8.09 -1.12 3.90
N GLN A 18 9.32 -1.64 4.00
CA GLN A 18 10.53 -0.83 3.86
C GLN A 18 10.68 -0.27 2.44
N ILE A 19 10.36 -1.07 1.41
CA ILE A 19 10.30 -0.58 0.02
C ILE A 19 9.22 0.51 -0.10
N ALA A 20 8.08 0.37 0.58
CA ALA A 20 7.03 1.38 0.57
C ALA A 20 7.56 2.73 1.07
N SER A 21 8.24 2.75 2.22
CA SER A 21 8.80 3.98 2.79
C SER A 21 9.71 4.71 1.79
N ALA A 22 10.62 3.99 1.13
CA ALA A 22 11.53 4.57 0.14
C ALA A 22 10.82 5.01 -1.15
N CYS A 23 9.95 4.18 -1.72
CA CYS A 23 9.24 4.49 -2.96
C CYS A 23 8.27 5.67 -2.79
N TRP A 24 7.51 5.71 -1.70
CA TRP A 24 6.54 6.78 -1.48
C TRP A 24 7.21 8.09 -1.09
N GLU A 25 8.38 8.07 -0.47
CA GLU A 25 9.22 9.26 -0.33
C GLU A 25 9.61 9.82 -1.71
N LEU A 26 10.13 8.96 -2.60
CA LEU A 26 10.52 9.39 -3.94
C LEU A 26 9.33 9.90 -4.76
N PHE A 27 8.20 9.19 -4.77
CA PHE A 27 6.99 9.65 -5.47
C PHE A 27 6.48 10.99 -4.94
N CYS A 28 6.57 11.22 -3.64
CA CYS A 28 6.23 12.51 -3.06
C CYS A 28 7.15 13.63 -3.57
N LEU A 29 8.46 13.38 -3.63
CA LEU A 29 9.44 14.34 -4.14
C LEU A 29 9.23 14.65 -5.64
N GLU A 30 9.03 13.62 -6.46
CA GLU A 30 8.84 13.76 -7.92
C GLU A 30 7.54 14.52 -8.26
N HIS A 31 6.47 14.28 -7.51
CA HIS A 31 5.17 14.91 -7.72
C HIS A 31 4.91 16.14 -6.85
N MET A 32 5.90 16.61 -6.08
CA MET A 32 5.79 17.78 -5.21
C MET A 32 4.65 17.67 -4.19
N VAL A 33 4.45 16.46 -3.68
CA VAL A 33 3.52 16.17 -2.58
C VAL A 33 4.32 16.22 -1.28
N ARG A 34 3.91 17.09 -0.36
CA ARG A 34 4.54 17.18 0.95
C ARG A 34 4.25 15.92 1.79
N PRO A 35 5.02 15.65 2.86
CA PRO A 35 4.79 14.49 3.73
C PRO A 35 3.40 14.44 4.41
N ASP A 36 2.69 15.57 4.46
CA ASP A 36 1.30 15.68 4.95
C ASP A 36 0.24 15.41 3.86
N GLY A 37 0.68 15.15 2.63
CA GLY A 37 -0.14 14.92 1.45
C GLY A 37 -0.53 16.20 0.71
N ILE A 38 -0.04 17.39 1.11
CA ILE A 38 -0.42 18.64 0.44
C ILE A 38 0.41 18.82 -0.84
N LEU A 39 -0.27 18.99 -1.97
CA LEU A 39 0.35 19.28 -3.26
C LEU A 39 0.84 20.74 -3.30
N VAL A 40 2.10 20.95 -3.66
CA VAL A 40 2.67 22.31 -3.83
C VAL A 40 2.29 22.85 -5.21
N GLN A 41 1.36 23.82 -5.25
CA GLN A 41 0.70 24.32 -6.48
C GLN A 41 1.58 25.14 -7.46
N ASN A 42 2.90 24.94 -7.51
CA ASN A 42 3.80 25.77 -8.32
C ASN A 42 4.76 25.00 -9.25
N SER A 43 4.59 23.68 -9.41
CA SER A 43 5.42 22.89 -10.31
C SER A 43 4.80 22.77 -11.69
N ARG A 44 5.58 23.16 -12.71
CA ARG A 44 5.35 22.91 -14.14
C ARG A 44 5.50 21.42 -14.50
N SER A 45 5.11 20.49 -13.62
CA SER A 45 5.18 19.06 -13.90
C SER A 45 3.97 18.68 -14.75
N ASP A 46 4.20 18.40 -16.03
CA ASP A 46 3.17 17.86 -16.94
C ASP A 46 2.68 16.45 -16.52
N GLU A 47 3.33 15.83 -15.53
CA GLU A 47 2.98 14.52 -14.99
C GLU A 47 1.98 14.63 -13.83
N SER A 48 0.76 14.13 -14.08
CA SER A 48 -0.30 14.09 -13.09
C SER A 48 -0.04 13.01 -12.03
N PRO A 49 -0.11 13.35 -10.72
CA PRO A 49 0.03 12.37 -9.64
C PRO A 49 -1.16 11.38 -9.56
N ASP A 50 -2.23 11.58 -10.32
CA ASP A 50 -3.49 10.85 -10.19
C ASP A 50 -3.39 9.33 -10.40
N ALA A 51 -2.34 8.87 -11.11
CA ALA A 51 -2.08 7.45 -11.34
C ALA A 51 -1.82 6.69 -10.02
N PHE A 52 -1.05 7.30 -9.12
CA PHE A 52 -0.63 6.72 -7.84
C PHE A 52 -1.32 7.36 -6.62
N PHE A 53 -1.87 8.56 -6.77
CA PHE A 53 -2.53 9.29 -5.69
C PHE A 53 -4.03 9.46 -5.94
N CYS A 54 -4.79 9.45 -4.86
CA CYS A 54 -6.18 9.86 -4.83
C CYS A 54 -6.26 11.25 -4.18
N GLN A 55 -6.86 12.21 -4.87
CA GLN A 55 -7.12 13.53 -4.30
C GLN A 55 -8.42 13.48 -3.47
N ILE A 56 -8.31 13.80 -2.19
CA ILE A 56 -9.45 13.97 -1.28
C ILE A 56 -9.79 15.46 -1.10
N SER A 57 -10.77 15.75 -0.26
CA SER A 57 -11.14 17.14 0.07
C SER A 57 -9.94 17.96 0.54
N HIS A 58 -9.97 19.27 0.28
CA HIS A 58 -8.90 20.22 0.60
C HIS A 58 -7.57 20.02 -0.18
N GLY A 59 -7.58 19.25 -1.27
CA GLY A 59 -6.40 19.11 -2.13
C GLY A 59 -5.30 18.23 -1.56
N LYS A 60 -5.62 17.44 -0.52
CA LYS A 60 -4.72 16.42 0.03
C LYS A 60 -4.68 15.22 -0.91
N MET A 61 -3.47 14.78 -1.22
CA MET A 61 -3.16 13.59 -2.00
C MET A 61 -2.88 12.44 -1.05
N VAL A 62 -3.61 11.33 -1.23
CA VAL A 62 -3.44 10.10 -0.45
C VAL A 62 -2.96 9.00 -1.40
N PRO A 63 -1.90 8.25 -1.06
CA PRO A 63 -1.44 7.11 -1.83
C PRO A 63 -2.56 6.10 -2.13
N ARG A 64 -2.60 5.58 -3.37
CA ARG A 64 -3.37 4.38 -3.74
C ARG A 64 -2.57 3.15 -3.31
N ALA A 65 -2.36 3.01 -2.02
CA ALA A 65 -1.55 1.95 -1.43
C ALA A 65 -2.31 1.19 -0.36
N VAL A 66 -1.96 -0.08 -0.17
CA VAL A 66 -2.28 -0.87 1.02
C VAL A 66 -1.00 -1.49 1.51
N LEU A 67 -0.65 -1.24 2.78
CA LEU A 67 0.52 -1.78 3.44
C LEU A 67 0.05 -2.77 4.48
N VAL A 68 0.58 -3.98 4.43
CA VAL A 68 0.15 -5.11 5.26
C VAL A 68 1.37 -5.81 5.85
N ASP A 69 1.34 -6.02 7.15
CA ASP A 69 2.22 -6.99 7.79
C ASP A 69 1.43 -7.78 8.86
N LEU A 70 1.85 -9.02 9.14
CA LEU A 70 1.23 -9.87 10.16
C LEU A 70 1.71 -9.49 11.57
N GLU A 71 2.75 -8.69 11.67
CA GLU A 71 3.28 -8.09 12.89
C GLU A 71 3.39 -6.56 12.75
N PRO A 72 3.41 -5.78 13.83
CA PRO A 72 3.22 -4.33 13.73
C PRO A 72 4.48 -3.51 13.38
N SER A 73 5.70 -4.02 13.57
CA SER A 73 6.93 -3.23 13.66
C SER A 73 7.16 -2.31 12.46
N VAL A 74 7.20 -2.86 11.24
CA VAL A 74 7.49 -2.05 10.04
C VAL A 74 6.41 -1.01 9.72
N ILE A 75 5.16 -1.32 10.05
CA ILE A 75 4.03 -0.42 9.79
C ILE A 75 3.94 0.66 10.87
N ASP A 76 4.30 0.36 12.11
CA ASP A 76 4.37 1.33 13.20
C ASP A 76 5.48 2.37 12.97
N GLU A 77 6.59 1.98 12.35
CA GLU A 77 7.60 2.93 11.87
C GLU A 77 7.00 3.93 10.86
N ILE A 78 6.12 3.48 9.95
CA ILE A 78 5.43 4.37 8.99
C ILE A 78 4.40 5.26 9.71
N ARG A 79 3.66 4.72 10.69
CA ARG A 79 2.68 5.46 11.50
C ARG A 79 3.33 6.55 12.36
N THR A 80 4.60 6.43 12.68
CA THR A 80 5.33 7.38 13.52
C THR A 80 6.37 8.21 12.76
N GLY A 81 6.71 7.81 11.54
CA GLY A 81 7.72 8.43 10.69
C GLY A 81 7.29 9.74 10.03
N ALA A 82 8.16 10.25 9.14
CA ALA A 82 7.98 11.54 8.47
C ALA A 82 6.68 11.61 7.64
N TYR A 83 6.29 10.50 7.02
CA TYR A 83 5.11 10.38 6.17
C TYR A 83 3.86 9.84 6.89
N ARG A 84 3.83 9.91 8.23
CA ARG A 84 2.70 9.42 9.05
C ARG A 84 1.33 10.02 8.70
N GLN A 85 1.32 11.20 8.08
CA GLN A 85 0.09 11.89 7.66
C GLN A 85 -0.28 11.63 6.20
N LEU A 86 0.59 10.98 5.43
CA LEU A 86 0.39 10.74 4.00
C LEU A 86 -0.66 9.64 3.76
N PHE A 87 -0.50 8.50 4.42
CA PHE A 87 -1.35 7.34 4.24
C PHE A 87 -2.66 7.47 5.02
N HIS A 88 -3.73 6.89 4.50
CA HIS A 88 -4.95 6.73 5.28
C HIS A 88 -4.73 5.63 6.34
N PRO A 89 -5.13 5.81 7.62
CA PRO A 89 -4.87 4.81 8.67
C PRO A 89 -5.40 3.41 8.33
N GLU A 90 -6.53 3.32 7.63
CA GLU A 90 -7.10 2.03 7.20
C GLU A 90 -6.32 1.32 6.08
N GLN A 91 -5.38 2.01 5.42
CA GLN A 91 -4.45 1.41 4.46
C GLN A 91 -3.25 0.75 5.15
N LEU A 92 -3.04 1.00 6.44
CA LEU A 92 -1.93 0.49 7.24
C LEU A 92 -2.44 -0.64 8.14
N ILE A 93 -2.27 -1.88 7.67
CA ILE A 93 -2.86 -3.08 8.29
C ILE A 93 -1.78 -3.88 8.99
N THR A 94 -2.02 -4.22 10.26
CA THR A 94 -1.09 -4.99 11.09
C THR A 94 -1.82 -6.12 11.80
N GLY A 95 -1.25 -7.32 11.75
CA GLY A 95 -1.65 -8.42 12.62
C GLY A 95 -1.04 -8.32 14.02
N LYS A 96 -1.14 -9.41 14.79
CA LYS A 96 -0.55 -9.53 16.13
C LYS A 96 0.52 -10.62 16.22
N GLU A 97 0.65 -11.45 15.20
CA GLU A 97 1.48 -12.65 15.21
C GLU A 97 2.18 -12.78 13.86
N ASP A 98 3.49 -13.00 13.85
CA ASP A 98 4.25 -13.17 12.62
C ASP A 98 4.07 -14.59 12.03
N ALA A 99 4.32 -14.71 10.72
CA ALA A 99 4.50 -15.97 10.02
C ALA A 99 5.82 -16.68 10.37
N ALA A 100 6.76 -16.05 11.06
CA ALA A 100 8.02 -16.65 11.56
C ALA A 100 8.83 -17.33 10.45
N ASN A 101 8.99 -16.64 9.30
CA ASN A 101 9.64 -17.17 8.09
C ASN A 101 9.06 -18.50 7.56
N ASN A 102 7.82 -18.84 7.92
CA ASN A 102 7.14 -20.04 7.48
C ASN A 102 6.05 -19.71 6.45
N PHE A 103 6.22 -20.20 5.22
CA PHE A 103 5.24 -20.05 4.14
C PHE A 103 3.85 -20.56 4.54
N ALA A 104 3.77 -21.74 5.16
CA ALA A 104 2.48 -22.34 5.53
C ALA A 104 1.75 -21.51 6.58
N ARG A 105 2.47 -20.85 7.49
CA ARG A 105 1.84 -19.92 8.45
C ARG A 105 1.26 -18.69 7.77
N GLY A 106 1.98 -18.13 6.80
CA GLY A 106 1.49 -17.01 5.98
C GLY A 106 0.30 -17.40 5.09
N TYR A 107 0.29 -18.61 4.55
CA TYR A 107 -0.75 -19.04 3.59
C TYR A 107 -2.00 -19.63 4.27
N TYR A 108 -1.81 -20.58 5.19
CA TYR A 108 -2.90 -21.44 5.69
C TYR A 108 -3.41 -21.07 7.08
N SER A 109 -2.63 -20.35 7.91
CA SER A 109 -3.04 -20.03 9.28
C SER A 109 -3.14 -18.52 9.52
N VAL A 110 -2.11 -17.91 10.12
CA VAL A 110 -2.12 -16.52 10.59
C VAL A 110 -2.50 -15.55 9.47
N GLY A 111 -1.94 -15.74 8.28
CA GLY A 111 -2.29 -14.88 7.15
C GLY A 111 -3.70 -15.12 6.61
N CYS A 112 -4.23 -16.35 6.69
CA CYS A 112 -5.59 -16.65 6.27
C CYS A 112 -6.63 -15.88 7.11
N GLU A 113 -6.39 -15.73 8.41
CA GLU A 113 -7.28 -14.97 9.31
C GLU A 113 -7.35 -13.48 8.96
N MET A 114 -6.24 -12.90 8.48
CA MET A 114 -6.15 -11.49 8.08
C MET A 114 -6.75 -11.20 6.70
N MET A 115 -6.97 -12.24 5.88
CA MET A 115 -7.35 -12.09 4.48
C MET A 115 -8.66 -11.30 4.25
N PRO A 116 -9.77 -11.53 5.00
CA PRO A 116 -11.01 -10.78 4.81
C PRO A 116 -10.83 -9.27 5.03
N LEU A 117 -10.05 -8.89 6.06
CA LEU A 117 -9.75 -7.49 6.35
C LEU A 117 -8.96 -6.85 5.21
N VAL A 118 -7.90 -7.53 4.76
CA VAL A 118 -7.03 -6.99 3.70
C VAL A 118 -7.78 -6.84 2.39
N LEU A 119 -8.61 -7.81 2.00
CA LEU A 119 -9.44 -7.72 0.81
C LEU A 119 -10.45 -6.57 0.89
N ASP A 120 -11.08 -6.34 2.05
CA ASP A 120 -11.99 -5.19 2.23
C ASP A 120 -11.26 -3.85 2.07
N ARG A 121 -10.04 -3.73 2.60
CA ARG A 121 -9.24 -2.50 2.44
C ARG A 121 -8.78 -2.28 1.01
N ILE A 122 -8.33 -3.33 0.32
CA ILE A 122 -7.99 -3.25 -1.11
C ILE A 122 -9.22 -2.83 -1.91
N ARG A 123 -10.39 -3.45 -1.64
CA ARG A 123 -11.66 -3.10 -2.30
C ARG A 123 -11.99 -1.61 -2.13
N LYS A 124 -11.90 -1.05 -0.93
CA LYS A 124 -12.15 0.39 -0.68
C LYS A 124 -11.20 1.31 -1.47
N VAL A 125 -9.92 0.94 -1.61
CA VAL A 125 -8.97 1.71 -2.43
C VAL A 125 -9.30 1.60 -3.92
N VAL A 126 -9.69 0.41 -4.38
CA VAL A 126 -10.09 0.14 -5.76
C VAL A 126 -11.38 0.86 -6.13
N GLU A 127 -12.38 0.91 -5.24
CA GLU A 127 -13.65 1.64 -5.45
C GLU A 127 -13.44 3.15 -5.62
N ASN A 128 -12.32 3.69 -5.11
CA ASN A 128 -11.89 5.08 -5.32
C ASN A 128 -11.11 5.30 -6.63
N CYS A 129 -10.96 4.28 -7.47
CA CYS A 129 -10.35 4.37 -8.80
C CYS A 129 -11.44 4.47 -9.87
N ARG A 130 -11.28 5.38 -10.84
CA ARG A 130 -12.22 5.51 -11.98
C ARG A 130 -11.99 4.45 -13.05
N SER A 131 -10.74 4.02 -13.24
CA SER A 131 -10.30 3.09 -14.27
C SER A 131 -9.02 2.37 -13.81
N LEU A 132 -9.19 1.47 -12.84
CA LEU A 132 -8.12 0.58 -12.35
C LEU A 132 -7.45 -0.18 -13.52
N GLN A 133 -6.12 -0.10 -13.62
CA GLN A 133 -5.33 -0.89 -14.56
C GLN A 133 -4.86 -2.21 -13.96
N GLY A 134 -4.56 -2.23 -12.67
CA GLY A 134 -4.05 -3.40 -11.98
C GLY A 134 -3.35 -3.05 -10.66
N PHE A 135 -2.56 -4.02 -10.19
CA PHE A 135 -1.88 -3.97 -8.90
C PHE A 135 -0.36 -4.05 -9.08
N LEU A 136 0.39 -3.29 -8.29
CA LEU A 136 1.84 -3.49 -8.10
C LEU A 136 2.05 -4.12 -6.73
N ILE A 137 2.59 -5.33 -6.67
CA ILE A 137 2.74 -6.09 -5.42
C ILE A 137 4.22 -6.16 -5.03
N PHE A 138 4.56 -5.62 -3.86
CA PHE A 138 5.91 -5.55 -3.31
C PHE A 138 6.03 -6.49 -2.10
N ARG A 139 6.98 -7.42 -2.15
CA ARG A 139 7.12 -8.51 -1.16
C ARG A 139 8.48 -9.21 -1.24
N SER A 140 8.89 -9.89 -0.16
CA SER A 140 10.08 -10.77 -0.15
C SER A 140 9.77 -12.22 -0.52
N PHE A 141 10.76 -12.94 -1.10
CA PHE A 141 10.61 -14.37 -1.44
C PHE A 141 10.84 -15.25 -0.22
N GLY A 142 11.75 -14.85 0.67
CA GLY A 142 12.17 -15.68 1.81
C GLY A 142 11.32 -15.54 3.07
N GLY A 143 10.56 -14.44 3.23
CA GLY A 143 9.76 -14.21 4.44
C GLY A 143 8.44 -14.97 4.42
N GLY A 144 7.91 -15.35 5.58
CA GLY A 144 6.65 -16.09 5.69
C GLY A 144 5.44 -15.25 5.24
N THR A 145 5.37 -13.99 5.66
CA THR A 145 4.36 -13.01 5.22
C THR A 145 4.56 -12.66 3.75
N GLY A 146 5.78 -12.28 3.36
CA GLY A 146 6.10 -11.90 1.98
C GLY A 146 5.80 -13.01 0.97
N SER A 147 6.04 -14.28 1.31
CA SER A 147 5.80 -15.41 0.42
C SER A 147 4.38 -15.98 0.56
N GLY A 148 4.05 -16.55 1.71
CA GLY A 148 2.81 -17.31 1.96
C GLY A 148 1.56 -16.46 1.89
N PHE A 149 1.55 -15.33 2.62
CA PHE A 149 0.37 -14.46 2.62
C PHE A 149 0.14 -13.82 1.26
N THR A 150 1.20 -13.39 0.56
CA THR A 150 1.09 -12.88 -0.82
C THR A 150 0.52 -13.94 -1.78
N ALA A 151 1.00 -15.18 -1.72
CA ALA A 151 0.49 -16.24 -2.58
C ALA A 151 -1.00 -16.50 -2.33
N HIS A 152 -1.44 -16.46 -1.07
CA HIS A 152 -2.86 -16.56 -0.74
C HIS A 152 -3.66 -15.36 -1.26
N LEU A 153 -3.15 -14.13 -1.09
CA LEU A 153 -3.79 -12.91 -1.60
C LEU A 153 -3.95 -12.95 -3.13
N MET A 154 -2.91 -13.32 -3.86
CA MET A 154 -2.95 -13.40 -5.33
C MET A 154 -4.00 -14.40 -5.80
N HIS A 155 -4.14 -15.54 -5.11
CA HIS A 155 -5.19 -16.50 -5.43
C HIS A 155 -6.60 -15.91 -5.27
N ARG A 156 -6.79 -15.02 -4.28
CA ARG A 156 -8.07 -14.36 -4.00
C ARG A 156 -8.36 -13.18 -4.94
N LEU A 157 -7.34 -12.48 -5.43
CA LEU A 157 -7.51 -11.36 -6.37
C LEU A 157 -7.83 -11.82 -7.80
N CYS A 158 -7.49 -13.06 -8.15
CA CYS A 158 -7.74 -13.64 -9.46
C CYS A 158 -9.07 -14.42 -9.57
N GLN A 159 -9.84 -14.49 -8.47
CA GLN A 159 -11.18 -15.11 -8.45
C GLN A 159 -12.25 -14.04 -8.62
#